data_AF-A0A9P5QCA1-F1
#
_entry.id   AF-A0A9P5QCA1-F1
#
_cell.length_a   1.000
_cell.length_b   1.000
_cell.length_c   1.000
_cell.angle_alpha   90.00
_cell.angle_beta   90.00
_cell.angle_gamma   90.00
#
_symmetry.space_group_name_H-M   'P 1'
#
loop_
_entity.id
_entity.type
_entity.pdbx_description
1 polymer ?
#
loop_
_entity_poly.entity_id
_entity_poly.type
_entity_poly.pdbx_seq_one_letter_code
_entity_poly.pdbx_strand_id
1 'polypeptide(L)' 'EHRHFANVVTTFRRYVAYHLAANNRRRKDFFTLPQTDRELLEKLGYKEKLDQVDKAILVNEQFLNKIVVDPEIFGGD' A
#
# COMPACT_ATOMS: atom_id res chain seq x y z
N GLU A 1 -9.37 23.49 11.75
CA GLU A 1 -8.20 22.97 11.01
C GLU A 1 -7.41 21.90 11.74
N HIS A 2 -7.01 22.08 13.01
CA HIS A 2 -6.21 21.10 13.77
C HIS A 2 -6.76 19.64 13.77
N ARG A 3 -8.08 19.46 13.89
CA ARG A 3 -8.72 18.13 13.80
C ARG A 3 -8.61 17.50 12.41
N HIS A 4 -8.70 18.30 11.35
CA HIS A 4 -8.53 17.81 9.97
C HIS A 4 -7.08 17.41 9.71
N PHE A 5 -6.12 18.19 10.20
CA PHE A 5 -4.69 17.85 10.13
C PHE A 5 -4.38 16.52 10.85
N ALA A 6 -4.87 16.34 12.08
CA ALA A 6 -4.71 15.08 12.81
C ALA A 6 -5.29 13.86 12.07
N ASN A 7 -6.41 14.04 11.35
CA ASN A 7 -7.00 12.99 10.53
C ASN A 7 -6.11 12.63 9.32
N VAL A 8 -5.50 13.61 8.66
CA VAL A 8 -4.58 13.40 7.53
C VAL A 8 -3.34 12.63 8.00
N VAL A 9 -2.71 13.06 9.09
CA VAL A 9 -1.55 12.38 9.68
C VAL A 9 -1.89 10.95 10.08
N THR A 10 -3.05 10.74 10.71
CA THR A 10 -3.51 9.40 11.09
C THR A 10 -3.74 8.50 9.87
N THR A 11 -4.24 9.07 8.77
CA THR A 11 -4.46 8.34 7.51
C THR A 11 -3.13 7.90 6.91
N PHE A 12 -2.12 8.78 6.85
CA PHE A 12 -0.79 8.44 6.37
C PHE A 12 -0.12 7.35 7.20
N ARG A 13 -0.27 7.39 8.53
CA ARG A 13 0.23 6.31 9.41
C ARG A 13 -0.44 4.95 9.19
N ARG A 14 -1.68 4.93 8.67
CA ARG A 14 -2.42 3.69 8.39
C ARG A 14 -2.18 3.15 6.97
N TYR A 15 -1.52 3.91 6.11
CA TYR A 15 -1.31 3.58 4.70
C TYR A 15 -0.74 2.16 4.51
N VAL A 16 0.39 1.86 5.15
CA VAL A 16 1.10 0.58 4.95
C VAL A 16 0.27 -0.60 5.40
N ALA A 17 -0.26 -0.57 6.62
CA ALA A 17 -1.06 -1.66 7.15
C ALA A 17 -2.27 -1.96 6.25
N TYR A 18 -2.95 -0.91 5.78
CA TYR A 18 -4.09 -1.06 4.89
C TYR A 18 -3.71 -1.67 3.54
N HIS A 19 -2.68 -1.13 2.86
CA HIS A 19 -2.32 -1.57 1.52
C HIS A 19 -1.64 -2.95 1.51
N LEU A 20 -0.82 -3.28 2.51
CA LEU A 20 -0.25 -4.63 2.66
C LEU A 20 -1.35 -5.66 2.94
N ALA A 21 -2.34 -5.35 3.79
CA ALA A 21 -3.47 -6.23 4.03
C ALA A 21 -4.27 -6.50 2.74
N ALA A 22 -4.52 -5.46 1.94
CA ALA A 22 -5.17 -5.60 0.64
C ALA A 22 -4.35 -6.46 -0.34
N ASN A 23 -3.02 -6.30 -0.38
CA ASN A 23 -2.17 -7.09 -1.26
C ASN A 23 -2.08 -8.56 -0.82
N ASN A 24 -2.04 -8.81 0.50
CA ASN A 24 -2.12 -10.15 1.06
C ASN A 24 -3.47 -10.82 0.78
N ARG A 25 -4.57 -10.05 0.74
CA ARG A 25 -5.86 -10.57 0.29
C ARG A 25 -5.79 -11.03 -1.16
N ARG A 26 -5.19 -10.24 -2.07
CA ARG A 26 -4.99 -10.64 -3.48
C ARG A 26 -4.18 -11.93 -3.61
N ARG A 27 -3.16 -12.13 -2.76
CA ARG A 27 -2.41 -13.39 -2.70
C ARG A 27 -3.30 -14.57 -2.31
N LYS A 28 -4.21 -14.39 -1.36
CA LYS A 28 -5.15 -15.44 -0.94
C LYS A 28 -6.19 -15.73 -2.00
N ASP A 29 -6.77 -14.68 -2.58
CA ASP A 29 -7.80 -14.77 -3.63
C ASP A 29 -7.25 -15.50 -4.86
N PHE A 30 -5.97 -15.34 -5.19
CA PHE A 30 -5.30 -16.12 -6.24
C PHE A 30 -5.48 -17.64 -6.06
N PHE A 31 -5.40 -18.15 -4.83
CA PHE A 31 -5.56 -19.59 -4.57
C PHE A 31 -7.02 -20.06 -4.62
N THR A 32 -7.98 -19.15 -4.65
CA THR A 32 -9.40 -19.49 -4.82
C THR A 32 -9.80 -19.67 -6.29
N LEU A 33 -8.91 -19.31 -7.23
CA LEU A 33 -9.15 -19.43 -8.66
C LEU A 33 -9.01 -20.89 -9.16
N PRO A 34 -9.71 -21.26 -10.23
CA PRO A 34 -9.46 -22.51 -10.96
C PRO A 34 -7.98 -22.66 -11.35
N GLN A 35 -7.52 -23.90 -11.48
CA GLN A 35 -6.12 -24.20 -11.82
C GLN A 35 -5.68 -23.53 -13.13
N THR A 36 -6.50 -23.61 -14.19
CA THR A 36 -6.19 -23.03 -15.50
C THR A 36 -5.94 -21.52 -15.42
N ASP A 37 -6.73 -20.80 -14.61
CA ASP A 37 -6.60 -19.36 -14.44
C ASP A 37 -5.35 -19.01 -13.63
N ARG A 38 -5.03 -19.82 -12.60
CA ARG A 38 -3.79 -19.67 -11.82
C ARG A 38 -2.56 -19.86 -12.68
N GLU A 39 -2.54 -20.88 -13.53
CA GLU A 39 -1.43 -21.15 -14.46
C GLU A 39 -1.25 -20.02 -15.48
N LEU A 40 -2.35 -19.44 -15.99
CA LEU A 40 -2.29 -18.28 -16.87
C LEU A 40 -1.66 -17.08 -16.15
N LEU A 41 -2.13 -16.77 -14.95
CA LEU A 41 -1.62 -15.65 -14.15
C LEU A 41 -0.16 -15.85 -13.72
N GLU A 42 0.26 -17.09 -13.43
CA GLU A 42 1.65 -17.41 -13.16
C GLU A 42 2.54 -17.17 -14.38
N LYS A 43 2.12 -17.58 -15.58
CA LYS A 43 2.85 -17.29 -16.83
C LYS A 43 2.97 -15.79 -17.10
N LEU A 44 2.00 -15.01 -16.64
CA LEU A 44 2.00 -13.54 -16.74
C LEU A 44 2.80 -12.86 -15.63
N GLY A 45 3.38 -13.61 -14.69
CA GLY A 45 4.20 -13.06 -13.60
C GLY A 45 3.39 -12.38 -12.50
N TYR A 46 2.16 -12.85 -12.24
CA TYR A 46 1.26 -12.22 -11.26
C TYR A 46 1.84 -12.24 -9.83
N LYS A 47 2.56 -13.30 -9.44
CA LYS A 47 3.17 -13.40 -8.10
C LYS A 47 4.28 -12.37 -7.93
N GLU A 48 5.15 -12.24 -8.92
CA GLU A 48 6.23 -11.26 -8.97
C GLU A 48 5.65 -9.84 -8.92
N LYS A 49 4.51 -9.61 -9.58
CA LYS A 49 3.80 -8.33 -9.51
C LYS A 49 3.33 -8.01 -8.10
N LEU A 50 2.77 -8.98 -7.36
CA LEU A 50 2.36 -8.78 -5.97
C LEU A 50 3.56 -8.42 -5.08
N ASP A 51 4.72 -9.04 -5.29
CA ASP A 51 5.95 -8.72 -4.54
C ASP A 51 6.50 -7.34 -4.89
N GLN A 52 6.43 -6.93 -6.16
CA GLN A 52 6.75 -5.57 -6.57
C GLN A 52 5.82 -4.54 -5.93
N VAL A 53 4.52 -4.86 -5.79
CA VAL A 53 3.55 -4.00 -5.12
C VAL A 53 3.90 -3.81 -3.65
N ASP A 54 4.28 -4.87 -2.92
CA ASP A 54 4.72 -4.73 -1.52
C ASP A 54 5.93 -3.79 -1.40
N LYS A 55 6.94 -3.95 -2.27
CA LYS A 55 8.10 -3.06 -2.30
C LYS A 55 7.69 -1.62 -2.58
N ALA A 56 6.78 -1.39 -3.53
CA ALA A 56 6.28 -0.06 -3.85
C ALA A 56 5.49 0.57 -2.69
N ILE A 57 4.72 -0.23 -1.93
CA ILE A 57 4.03 0.24 -0.72
C ILE A 57 5.03 0.75 0.32
N LEU A 58 6.14 0.05 0.52
CA LEU A 58 7.20 0.48 1.44
C LEU A 58 7.93 1.74 0.96
N VAL A 59 8.14 1.90 -0.35
CA VAL A 59 8.69 3.16 -0.90
C VAL A 59 7.72 4.32 -0.67
N ASN A 60 6.42 4.11 -0.86
CA ASN A 60 5.40 5.11 -0.59
C ASN A 60 5.34 5.48 0.90
N GLU A 61 5.54 4.51 1.80
CA GLU A 61 5.66 4.76 3.24
C GLU A 61 6.80 5.72 3.55
N GLN A 62 7.97 5.52 2.97
CA GLN A 62 9.12 6.39 3.20
C GLN A 62 8.82 7.84 2.82
N PHE A 63 8.06 8.05 1.75
CA PHE A 63 7.59 9.38 1.35
C PHE A 63 6.58 9.94 2.36
N LEU A 64 5.56 9.16 2.74
CA LEU A 64 4.54 9.59 3.69
C LEU A 64 5.11 9.87 5.10
N ASN A 65 6.14 9.14 5.52
CA ASN A 65 6.80 9.38 6.79
C ASN A 65 7.54 10.73 6.80
N LYS A 66 8.16 11.14 5.69
CA LYS A 66 8.76 12.48 5.57
C LYS A 66 7.72 13.58 5.72
N ILE A 67 6.55 13.36 5.12
CA ILE A 67 5.40 14.26 5.18
C ILE A 67 4.85 14.39 6.61
N VAL A 68 4.82 13.30 7.39
CA VAL A 68 4.31 13.31 8.76
C VAL A 68 5.31 13.92 9.75
N VAL A 69 6.61 13.79 9.50
CA VAL A 69 7.70 14.31 10.36
C VAL A 69 7.91 15.82 10.18
N ASP A 70 7.59 16.36 9.00
CA ASP A 70 7.66 17.79 8.73
C ASP A 70 6.25 18.35 8.37
N PRO A 71 5.43 18.65 9.40
CA PRO A 71 4.15 19.33 9.24
C PRO A 71 4.25 20.70 8.57
N GLU A 72 5.41 21.38 8.66
CA GLU A 72 5.60 22.75 8.16
C GLU A 72 5.58 22.79 6.62
N ILE A 73 5.80 21.66 5.94
CA ILE A 73 5.59 21.52 4.48
C ILE A 73 4.13 21.88 4.10
N PHE A 74 3.17 21.71 5.02
CA PHE A 74 1.78 22.11 4.82
C PHE A 74 1.38 23.43 5.49
N GLY A 75 2.29 24.01 6.28
CA GLY A 75 2.09 25.28 6.99
C GLY A 75 2.74 26.43 6.24
N GLY A 76 2.24 26.74 5.05
CA GLY A 76 2.56 27.98 4.35
C GLY A 76 1.58 29.09 4.72
N ASP A 77 1.74 29.65 5.92
CA ASP A 77 1.62 31.07 6.33
C ASP A 77 1.78 31.19 7.86
#